data_AF-R8MCZ1-F1
#
_entry.id   AF-R8MCZ1-F1
#
_cell.length_a   1.000
_cell.length_b   1.000
_cell.length_c   1.000
_cell.angle_alpha   90.00
_cell.angle_beta   90.00
_cell.angle_gamma   90.00
#
_symmetry.space_group_name_H-M   'P 1'
#
loop_
_entity.id
_entity.type
_entity.pdbx_description
1 polymer ?
#
loop_
_entity_poly.entity_id
_entity_poly.type
_entity_poly.pdbx_seq_one_letter_code
_entity_poly.pdbx_strand_id
1 'polypeptide(L)' 'MAKERIEMRVQSKNNDWNESEIIFDASLELPSNNTDKTEMIVKKAQDFANVYEKQVRWNYYGHLSGNYVNPK' A
#
# COMPACT_ATOMS: atom_id res chain seq x y z
N MET A 1 13.59 14.26 3.25
CA MET A 1 13.16 12.90 2.90
C MET A 1 13.35 12.03 4.12
N ALA A 2 12.39 11.15 4.41
CA ALA A 2 12.47 10.21 5.52
C ALA A 2 12.35 8.79 4.96
N LYS A 3 13.10 7.86 5.54
CA LYS A 3 13.04 6.44 5.16
C LYS A 3 11.91 5.77 5.93
N GLU A 4 10.88 5.35 5.23
CA GLU A 4 9.68 4.73 5.79
C GLU A 4 9.52 3.33 5.20
N ARG A 5 9.17 2.34 6.02
CA ARG A 5 8.87 0.99 5.53
C ARG A 5 7.38 0.88 5.24
N ILE A 6 7.04 0.49 4.02
CA ILE A 6 5.67 0.36 3.54
C ILE A 6 5.40 -1.09 3.18
N GLU A 7 4.29 -1.62 3.67
CA GLU A 7 3.76 -2.92 3.30
C GLU A 7 2.49 -2.73 2.46
N MET A 8 2.35 -3.49 1.36
CA MET A 8 1.14 -3.54 0.54
C MET A 8 0.69 -4.97 0.33
N ARG A 9 -0.63 -5.16 0.36
CA ARG A 9 -1.31 -6.44 0.23
C ARG A 9 -2.41 -6.37 -0.81
N VAL A 10 -2.62 -7.46 -1.53
CA VAL A 10 -3.74 -7.60 -2.46
C VAL A 10 -4.90 -8.28 -1.77
N GLN A 11 -6.13 -7.84 -2.04
CA GLN A 11 -7.35 -8.44 -1.50
C GLN A 11 -7.39 -9.95 -1.77
N SER A 12 -7.52 -10.73 -0.70
CA SER A 12 -7.72 -12.18 -0.76
C SER A 12 -9.18 -12.50 -1.10
N LYS A 13 -9.44 -13.73 -1.56
CA LYS A 13 -10.81 -14.18 -1.91
C LYS A 13 -11.79 -14.10 -0.72
N ASN A 14 -11.28 -14.17 0.51
CA ASN A 14 -12.08 -14.20 1.73
C ASN A 14 -12.24 -12.80 2.38
N ASN A 15 -11.76 -11.74 1.73
CA ASN A 15 -11.69 -10.38 2.31
C ASN A 15 -10.92 -10.27 3.64
N ASP A 16 -10.19 -11.31 4.03
CA ASP A 16 -9.29 -11.25 5.18
C ASP A 16 -7.93 -10.73 4.72
N TRP A 17 -7.59 -9.52 5.20
CA TRP A 17 -6.32 -8.86 4.92
C TRP A 17 -5.13 -9.50 5.64
N ASN A 18 -5.36 -10.24 6.74
CA ASN A 18 -4.29 -10.94 7.44
C ASN A 18 -3.82 -12.15 6.63
N GLU A 19 -4.74 -12.78 5.90
CA GLU A 19 -4.46 -13.89 4.97
C GLU A 19 -4.06 -13.41 3.56
N SER A 20 -4.18 -12.11 3.29
CA SER A 20 -3.77 -11.51 2.02
C SER A 20 -2.26 -11.56 1.81
N GLU A 21 -1.87 -11.92 0.59
CA GLU A 21 -0.48 -11.92 0.12
C GLU A 21 0.14 -10.51 0.19
N ILE A 22 1.34 -10.43 0.75
CA ILE A 22 2.17 -9.22 0.71
C ILE A 22 2.85 -9.18 -0.66
N ILE A 23 2.50 -8.17 -1.45
CA ILE A 23 3.07 -7.95 -2.80
C ILE A 23 4.19 -6.91 -2.80
N PHE A 24 4.30 -6.15 -1.72
CA PHE A 24 5.34 -5.13 -1.56
C PHE A 24 5.64 -4.94 -0.08
N ASP A 25 6.91 -5.08 0.31
CA ASP A 25 7.40 -4.72 1.63
C ASP A 25 8.82 -4.16 1.49
N ALA A 26 8.95 -2.85 1.55
CA ALA A 26 10.26 -2.21 1.44
C ALA A 26 10.32 -0.86 2.15
N SER A 27 11.54 -0.48 2.52
CA SER A 27 11.85 0.88 2.92
C SER A 27 11.99 1.79 1.70
N LEU A 28 11.19 2.84 1.64
CA LEU A 28 11.21 3.87 0.62
C LEU A 28 11.69 5.19 1.21
N GLU A 29 12.47 5.93 0.44
CA GLU A 29 12.72 7.34 0.73
C GLU A 29 11.51 8.14 0.27
N LEU A 30 10.80 8.75 1.23
CA LEU A 30 9.58 9.50 0.97
C LEU A 30 9.75 10.98 1.31
N PRO A 31 8.96 11.86 0.68
CA PRO A 31 8.87 13.26 1.04
C PRO A 31 8.60 13.44 2.54
N SER A 32 9.14 14.52 3.09
CA SER A 32 8.85 14.89 4.49
C SER A 32 7.42 15.42 4.65
N ASN A 33 6.85 15.99 3.59
CA ASN A 33 5.47 16.45 3.56
C ASN A 33 4.50 15.25 3.51
N ASN A 34 3.49 15.24 4.40
CA ASN A 34 2.55 14.13 4.52
C ASN A 34 1.64 13.95 3.30
N THR A 35 1.25 15.04 2.64
CA THR A 35 0.41 14.99 1.42
C THR A 35 1.19 14.31 0.29
N ASP A 36 2.37 14.84 -0.05
CA ASP A 36 3.21 14.31 -1.13
C ASP A 36 3.63 12.85 -0.85
N LYS A 37 3.96 12.55 0.41
CA LYS A 37 4.24 11.18 0.88
C LYS A 37 3.07 10.24 0.59
N THR A 38 1.86 10.64 0.96
CA THR A 38 0.65 9.82 0.78
C THR A 38 0.34 9.64 -0.71
N GLU A 39 0.44 10.70 -1.51
CA GLU A 39 0.22 10.64 -2.96
C GLU A 39 1.17 9.66 -3.65
N MET A 40 2.46 9.66 -3.28
CA MET A 40 3.44 8.72 -3.83
C MET A 40 3.10 7.27 -3.48
N ILE A 41 2.70 6.99 -2.24
CA ILE A 41 2.31 5.64 -1.82
C ILE A 41 1.03 5.20 -2.53
N VAL A 42 0.02 6.07 -2.59
CA VAL A 42 -1.27 5.82 -3.25
C VAL A 42 -1.07 5.55 -4.74
N LYS A 43 -0.22 6.33 -5.42
CA LYS A 43 0.11 6.10 -6.83
C LYS A 43 0.70 4.70 -7.05
N LYS A 44 1.64 4.30 -6.21
CA LYS A 44 2.26 2.97 -6.32
C LYS A 44 1.28 1.84 -5.99
N ALA A 45 0.46 2.01 -4.96
CA ALA A 45 -0.61 1.06 -4.64
C ALA A 45 -1.63 0.96 -5.78
N GLN A 46 -1.93 2.06 -6.47
CA GLN A 46 -2.83 2.10 -7.63
C GLN A 46 -2.25 1.33 -8.81
N ASP A 47 -0.95 1.47 -9.09
CA ASP A 47 -0.28 0.71 -10.14
C ASP A 47 -0.41 -0.79 -9.88
N PHE A 48 -0.20 -1.23 -8.63
CA PHE A 48 -0.43 -2.63 -8.25
C PHE A 48 -1.91 -3.02 -8.37
N ALA A 49 -2.83 -2.20 -7.90
CA ALA A 49 -4.27 -2.53 -7.96
C ALA A 49 -4.72 -2.77 -9.40
N ASN A 50 -4.23 -1.96 -10.34
CA ASN A 50 -4.51 -2.12 -11.76
C ASN A 50 -3.86 -3.39 -12.33
N VAL A 51 -2.60 -3.68 -11.98
CA VAL A 51 -1.89 -4.89 -12.44
C VAL A 51 -2.55 -6.18 -11.96
N TYR A 52 -2.99 -6.20 -10.70
CA TYR A 52 -3.63 -7.37 -10.09
C TYR A 52 -5.15 -7.43 -10.30
N GLU A 53 -5.74 -6.39 -10.90
CA GLU A 53 -7.20 -6.19 -11.05
C GLU A 53 -7.97 -6.37 -9.73
N LYS A 54 -7.36 -5.94 -8.62
CA LYS A 54 -7.84 -6.19 -7.26
C LYS A 54 -7.57 -5.01 -6.35
N GLN A 55 -8.36 -4.88 -5.28
CA GLN A 55 -8.12 -3.88 -4.27
C GLN A 55 -6.76 -4.12 -3.58
N VAL A 56 -5.99 -3.06 -3.39
CA VAL A 56 -4.70 -3.10 -2.70
C VAL A 56 -4.81 -2.29 -1.41
N ARG A 57 -4.48 -2.93 -0.29
CA ARG A 57 -4.29 -2.27 1.00
C ARG A 57 -2.83 -1.90 1.17
N TRP A 58 -2.55 -0.70 1.65
CA TRP A 58 -1.20 -0.28 2.00
C TRP A 58 -1.17 0.23 3.44
N ASN A 59 -0.05 -0.03 4.13
CA ASN A 59 0.16 0.39 5.50
C ASN A 59 1.62 0.84 5.69
N TYR A 60 1.84 1.79 6.60
CA TYR A 60 3.16 1.96 7.20
C TYR A 60 3.47 0.75 8.07
N TYR A 61 4.72 0.28 8.08
CA TYR A 61 5.12 -0.89 8.84
C TYR A 61 4.80 -0.71 10.34
N GLY A 62 4.11 -1.69 10.93
CA GLY A 62 3.66 -1.63 12.32
C GLY A 62 2.40 -0.79 12.57
N HIS A 63 1.80 -0.20 11.55
CA HIS A 63 0.56 0.58 11.65
C HIS A 63 -0.59 -0.12 10.90
N LEU A 64 -1.71 -0.36 11.58
CA LEU A 64 -2.93 -0.85 10.94
C LEU A 64 -3.79 0.34 10.51
N SER A 65 -3.33 1.12 9.54
CA SER A 65 -4.01 2.35 9.11
C SER A 65 -5.18 2.12 8.15
N GLY A 66 -5.30 0.91 7.56
CA GLY A 66 -6.51 0.51 6.84
C GLY A 66 -6.72 1.25 5.52
N ASN A 67 -5.66 1.81 4.93
CA ASN A 67 -5.75 2.53 3.65
C ASN A 67 -5.82 1.54 2.48
N TYR A 68 -6.72 1.77 1.54
CA TYR A 68 -6.87 0.92 0.35
C TYR A 68 -7.15 1.75 -0.91
N VAL A 69 -6.81 1.16 -2.05
CA VAL A 69 -7.13 1.67 -3.39
C VAL A 69 -7.77 0.56 -4.20
N ASN A 70 -8.72 0.92 -5.06
CA ASN A 70 -9.37 0.00 -5.99
C ASN A 70 -8.71 0.13 -7.37
N PRO A 71 -8.73 -0.91 -8.21
CA PRO A 71 -8.38 -0.77 -9.62
C PRO A 71 -9.26 0.31 -10.28
N LYS A 72 -8.67 1.07 -11.21
CA LYS A 72 -9.35 2.14 -11.97
C LYS A 72 -9.98 1.62 -13.25
#